data_AF-A0AA86MBB5-F1
#
_entry.id   AF-A0AA86MBB5-F1
#
_cell.length_a   1.000
_cell.length_b   1.000
_cell.length_c   1.000
_cell.angle_alpha   90.00
_cell.angle_beta   90.00
_cell.angle_gamma   90.00
#
_symmetry.space_group_name_H-M   'P 1'
#
loop_
_entity.id
_entity.type
_entity.pdbx_description
1 polymer ?
#
loop_
_entity_poly.entity_id
_entity_poly.type
_entity_poly.pdbx_seq_one_letter_code
_entity_poly.pdbx_strand_id
1 'polypeptide(L)'
;MLNKSLLVVSLFLLPPHPILAEQIKFLNEPVLYFANTHDLTVNEEAPSTLESFVRNWSQFEILVPKDQFPIDAPNCKQTVQIRFKGIEPLNNMASVTQKARWDLLEKIRNKVDRNVAPLIVAVDTSRYVNRLENGKLRLSYCNVFIDEIKLQ
;
A
#
# COMPACT_ATOMS: atom_id res chain seq x y z
N MET A 1 -26.23 -52.53 -39.73
CA MET A 1 -25.25 -52.40 -38.63
C MET A 1 -24.87 -50.93 -38.52
N LEU A 2 -25.18 -50.30 -37.40
CA LEU A 2 -25.19 -48.85 -37.21
C LEU A 2 -23.78 -48.35 -36.82
N ASN A 3 -23.19 -47.51 -37.67
CA ASN A 3 -21.86 -46.94 -37.44
C ASN A 3 -21.96 -45.80 -36.41
N LYS A 4 -21.37 -45.98 -35.22
CA LYS A 4 -21.39 -44.97 -34.15
C LYS A 4 -20.14 -44.10 -34.26
N SER A 5 -20.28 -42.92 -34.86
CA SER A 5 -19.28 -41.86 -34.78
C SER A 5 -19.32 -41.25 -33.38
N LEU A 6 -18.24 -41.41 -32.62
CA LEU A 6 -18.06 -40.81 -31.30
C LEU A 6 -17.46 -39.40 -31.50
N LEU A 7 -18.28 -38.37 -31.34
CA LEU A 7 -17.86 -36.97 -31.43
C LEU A 7 -17.37 -36.53 -30.05
N VAL A 8 -16.04 -36.48 -29.87
CA VAL A 8 -15.43 -35.97 -28.64
C VAL A 8 -15.46 -34.45 -28.69
N VAL A 9 -16.42 -33.86 -27.98
CA VAL A 9 -16.46 -32.41 -27.74
C VAL A 9 -15.50 -32.11 -26.59
N SER A 10 -14.30 -31.64 -26.92
CA SER A 10 -13.37 -31.09 -25.93
C SER A 10 -13.89 -29.74 -25.45
N LEU A 11 -14.64 -29.75 -24.33
CA LEU A 11 -14.93 -28.56 -23.54
C LEU A 11 -13.61 -28.04 -22.97
N PHE A 12 -13.02 -27.00 -23.58
CA PHE A 12 -11.96 -26.23 -22.97
C PHE A 12 -12.56 -25.44 -21.79
N LEU A 13 -12.55 -26.06 -20.61
CA LEU A 13 -12.71 -25.37 -19.34
C LEU A 13 -11.49 -24.46 -19.17
N LEU A 14 -11.60 -23.22 -19.65
CA LEU A 14 -10.67 -22.16 -19.25
C LEU A 14 -10.73 -22.07 -17.72
N PRO A 15 -9.60 -22.23 -17.00
CA PRO A 15 -9.60 -22.05 -15.57
C PRO A 15 -10.11 -20.64 -15.26
N PRO A 16 -11.00 -20.47 -14.26
CA PRO A 16 -11.39 -19.15 -13.81
C PRO A 16 -10.10 -18.45 -13.42
N HIS A 17 -9.75 -17.38 -14.14
CA HIS A 17 -8.68 -16.51 -13.69
C HIS A 17 -9.15 -16.02 -12.33
N PRO A 18 -8.42 -16.32 -11.23
CA PRO A 18 -8.76 -15.72 -9.96
C PRO A 18 -8.69 -14.22 -10.21
N ILE A 19 -9.83 -13.55 -10.10
CA ILE A 19 -9.88 -12.10 -10.02
C ILE A 19 -9.11 -11.79 -8.75
N LEU A 20 -7.80 -11.57 -8.87
CA LEU A 20 -6.98 -11.14 -7.76
C LEU A 20 -7.59 -9.79 -7.36
N ALA A 21 -8.28 -9.77 -6.22
CA ALA A 21 -8.81 -8.52 -5.69
C ALA A 21 -7.63 -7.55 -5.58
N GLU A 22 -7.75 -6.38 -6.21
CA GLU A 22 -6.71 -5.37 -6.26
C GLU A 22 -6.37 -4.97 -4.81
N GLN A 23 -5.14 -5.26 -4.37
CA GLN A 23 -4.74 -5.11 -2.97
C GLN A 23 -4.67 -3.64 -2.55
N ILE A 24 -4.40 -2.75 -3.50
CA ILE A 24 -4.22 -1.31 -3.30
C ILE A 24 -4.98 -0.59 -4.39
N LYS A 25 -5.94 0.24 -4.01
CA LYS A 25 -6.77 0.98 -4.95
C LYS A 25 -7.16 2.34 -4.40
N PHE A 26 -7.70 3.20 -5.25
CA PHE A 26 -8.40 4.38 -4.77
C PHE A 26 -9.75 4.00 -4.18
N LEU A 27 -10.04 4.50 -2.97
CA LEU A 27 -11.40 4.55 -2.46
C LEU A 27 -12.14 5.73 -3.12
N ASN A 28 -11.54 6.91 -3.05
CA ASN A 28 -11.88 8.13 -3.77
C ASN A 28 -10.56 8.87 -3.97
N GLU A 29 -10.20 9.39 -5.16
CA GLU A 29 -8.94 10.13 -5.31
C GLU A 29 -8.87 11.34 -4.33
N PRO A 30 -7.75 11.59 -3.62
CA PRO A 30 -6.47 10.86 -3.59
C PRO A 30 -6.31 9.92 -2.37
N VAL A 31 -7.40 9.30 -1.91
CA VAL A 31 -7.45 8.36 -0.77
C VAL A 31 -7.21 6.93 -1.25
N LEU A 32 -6.14 6.33 -0.75
CA LEU A 32 -5.78 4.95 -1.00
C LEU A 32 -6.41 4.02 0.04
N TYR A 33 -6.82 2.86 -0.44
CA TYR A 33 -7.32 1.74 0.34
C TYR A 33 -6.38 0.55 0.15
N PHE A 34 -5.91 0.01 1.26
CA PHE A 34 -5.09 -1.19 1.34
C PHE A 34 -5.95 -2.29 1.95
N ALA A 35 -6.25 -3.33 1.17
CA ALA A 35 -7.14 -4.40 1.57
C ALA A 35 -6.64 -5.15 2.81
N ASN A 36 -5.32 -5.30 2.93
CA ASN A 36 -4.67 -5.88 4.09
C ASN A 36 -3.29 -5.22 4.30
N THR A 37 -2.75 -5.30 5.52
CA THR A 37 -1.37 -4.86 5.82
C THR A 37 -0.34 -6.00 5.76
N HIS A 38 -0.80 -7.24 5.54
CA HIS A 38 0.04 -8.44 5.55
C HIS A 38 1.02 -8.45 4.36
N ASP A 39 0.55 -8.02 3.20
CA ASP A 39 1.35 -8.01 1.97
C ASP A 39 2.27 -6.77 1.87
N LEU A 40 2.10 -5.82 2.79
CA LEU A 40 2.92 -4.60 2.84
C LEU A 40 4.31 -4.89 3.39
N THR A 41 5.30 -4.20 2.86
CA THR A 41 6.69 -4.28 3.34
C THR A 41 7.11 -2.91 3.84
N VAL A 42 7.97 -2.85 4.85
CA VAL A 42 8.59 -1.59 5.30
C VAL A 42 10.07 -1.55 4.93
N ASN A 43 10.65 -0.36 4.84
CA ASN A 43 12.08 -0.21 4.60
C ASN A 43 12.92 -0.86 5.70
N GLU A 44 14.10 -1.40 5.33
CA GLU A 44 15.00 -2.11 6.26
C GLU A 44 15.51 -1.22 7.40
N GLU A 45 15.61 0.09 7.15
CA GLU A 45 16.06 1.10 8.12
C GLU A 45 14.96 1.53 9.11
N ALA A 46 13.76 0.93 9.04
CA ALA A 46 12.67 1.27 9.94
C ALA A 46 13.06 1.00 11.41
N PRO A 47 12.87 1.96 12.35
CA PRO A 47 13.29 1.81 13.75
C PRO A 47 12.74 0.55 14.43
N SER A 48 13.56 -0.13 15.22
CA SER A 48 13.23 -1.39 15.90
C SER A 48 12.67 -1.23 17.31
N THR A 49 12.70 -0.02 17.88
CA THR A 49 12.15 0.30 19.20
C THR A 49 11.27 1.55 19.13
N LEU A 50 10.23 1.60 19.97
CA LEU A 50 9.35 2.77 20.07
C LEU A 50 10.13 4.04 20.42
N GLU A 51 11.12 3.94 21.31
CA GLU A 51 11.95 5.08 21.69
C GLU A 51 12.74 5.63 20.49
N SER A 52 13.45 4.75 19.75
CA SER A 52 14.16 5.18 18.55
C SER A 52 13.22 5.69 17.47
N PHE A 53 12.02 5.11 17.36
CA PHE A 53 10.99 5.56 16.43
C PHE A 53 10.53 6.99 16.73
N VAL A 54 10.24 7.29 17.99
CA VAL A 54 9.85 8.64 18.43
C VAL A 54 10.98 9.64 18.22
N ARG A 55 12.23 9.28 18.58
CA ARG A 55 13.40 10.15 18.35
C ARG A 55 13.65 10.42 16.86
N ASN A 56 13.34 9.46 16.00
CA ASN A 56 13.44 9.57 14.53
C ASN A 56 12.14 10.08 13.89
N TRP A 57 11.42 10.95 14.60
CA TRP A 57 10.25 11.68 14.10
C TRP A 57 9.09 10.79 13.66
N SER A 58 9.05 9.55 14.17
CA SER A 58 8.00 8.56 13.88
C SER A 58 7.78 8.34 12.39
N GLN A 59 8.90 8.24 11.66
CA GLN A 59 8.94 8.00 10.23
C GLN A 59 9.38 6.57 9.92
N PHE A 60 8.72 6.00 8.92
CA PHE A 60 9.09 4.78 8.22
C PHE A 60 8.47 4.84 6.81
N GLU A 61 8.91 3.96 5.92
CA GLU A 61 8.40 3.87 4.57
C GLU A 61 7.68 2.55 4.36
N ILE A 62 6.52 2.59 3.71
CA ILE A 62 5.88 1.38 3.17
C ILE A 62 6.31 1.23 1.71
N LEU A 63 6.87 0.07 1.37
CA LEU A 63 7.35 -0.27 0.05
C LEU A 63 6.25 -1.02 -0.71
N VAL A 64 5.79 -0.43 -1.80
CA VAL A 64 4.74 -1.01 -2.66
C VAL A 64 5.31 -1.30 -4.05
N PRO A 65 5.13 -2.51 -4.60
CA PRO A 65 5.49 -2.78 -5.99
C PRO A 65 4.82 -1.79 -6.96
N LYS A 66 5.59 -1.26 -7.91
CA LYS A 66 5.13 -0.22 -8.85
C LYS A 66 3.90 -0.65 -9.64
N ASP A 67 3.84 -1.92 -10.03
CA ASP A 67 2.75 -2.53 -10.79
C ASP A 67 1.45 -2.70 -9.98
N GLN A 68 1.53 -2.57 -8.65
CA GLN A 68 0.38 -2.61 -7.73
C GLN A 68 -0.04 -1.21 -7.26
N PHE A 69 0.73 -0.16 -7.56
CA PHE A 69 0.42 1.19 -7.10
C PHE A 69 -0.51 1.91 -8.09
N PRO A 70 -1.66 2.47 -7.64
CA PRO A 70 -2.69 2.98 -8.55
C PRO A 70 -2.37 4.35 -9.19
N ILE A 71 -1.25 4.99 -8.83
CA ILE A 71 -0.77 6.21 -9.48
C ILE A 71 0.39 5.85 -10.40
N ASP A 72 0.33 6.30 -11.65
CA ASP A 72 1.42 6.09 -12.61
C ASP A 72 2.74 6.67 -12.07
N ALA A 73 3.76 5.83 -11.97
CA ALA A 73 5.07 6.17 -11.38
C ALA A 73 6.20 5.83 -12.37
N PRO A 74 6.30 6.55 -13.51
CA PRO A 74 7.15 6.16 -14.64
C PRO A 74 8.63 6.09 -14.25
N ASN A 75 9.05 6.98 -13.34
CA ASN A 75 10.44 7.10 -12.89
C ASN A 75 10.87 6.02 -11.89
N CYS A 76 9.95 5.14 -11.49
CA CYS A 76 10.22 4.07 -10.53
C CYS A 76 10.61 2.79 -11.23
N LYS A 77 11.67 2.17 -10.72
CA LYS A 77 12.15 0.89 -11.24
C LYS A 77 11.28 -0.25 -10.76
N GLN A 78 11.13 -0.39 -9.44
CA GLN A 78 10.47 -1.55 -8.82
C GLN A 78 9.42 -1.15 -7.78
N THR A 79 9.69 -0.15 -6.95
CA THR A 79 8.84 0.19 -5.81
C THR A 79 8.48 1.67 -5.75
N VAL A 80 7.30 1.95 -5.21
CA VAL A 80 6.88 3.27 -4.70
C VAL A 80 7.01 3.25 -3.17
N GLN A 81 7.62 4.29 -2.62
CA GLN A 81 7.84 4.51 -1.20
C GLN A 81 6.73 5.41 -0.64
N ILE A 82 5.86 4.86 0.18
CA ILE A 82 4.84 5.64 0.89
C ILE A 82 5.45 6.16 2.18
N ARG A 83 5.52 7.48 2.33
CA ARG A 83 6.19 8.17 3.43
C ARG A 83 5.21 8.94 4.29
N PHE A 84 5.40 8.87 5.60
CA PHE A 84 4.67 9.72 6.54
C PHE A 84 5.42 11.03 6.80
N LYS A 85 4.68 12.14 6.90
CA LYS A 85 5.23 13.40 7.41
C LYS A 85 5.75 13.20 8.84
N GLY A 86 6.96 13.66 9.13
CA GLY A 86 7.57 13.52 10.45
C GLY A 86 6.76 14.22 11.54
N ILE A 87 6.73 13.61 12.73
CA ILE A 87 6.11 14.17 13.94
C ILE A 87 7.22 14.48 14.92
N GLU A 88 7.42 15.75 15.23
CA GLU A 88 8.41 16.20 16.19
C GLU A 88 8.14 15.57 17.59
N PRO A 89 9.16 15.00 18.25
CA PRO A 89 9.01 14.46 19.58
C PRO A 89 8.82 15.58 20.62
N LEU A 90 7.70 15.53 21.35
CA LEU A 90 7.47 16.44 22.47
C LEU A 90 7.73 15.70 23.79
N ASN A 91 8.76 16.12 24.52
CA ASN A 91 9.02 15.70 25.91
C ASN A 91 9.24 14.19 26.13
N ASN A 92 9.94 13.50 25.22
CA ASN A 92 10.32 12.08 25.30
C ASN A 92 9.16 11.08 25.50
N MET A 93 7.90 11.53 25.39
CA MET A 93 6.71 10.68 25.46
C MET A 93 6.08 10.57 24.08
N ALA A 94 5.71 9.35 23.69
CA ALA A 94 5.02 9.12 22.42
C ALA A 94 3.59 9.71 22.48
N SER A 95 3.27 10.60 21.54
CA SER A 95 1.90 11.08 21.34
C SER A 95 0.99 9.95 20.84
N VAL A 96 -0.34 10.15 20.89
CA VAL A 96 -1.31 9.18 20.36
C VAL A 96 -1.02 8.84 18.89
N THR A 97 -0.73 9.85 18.07
CA THR A 97 -0.41 9.66 16.65
C THR A 97 0.90 8.89 16.45
N GLN A 98 1.92 9.14 17.26
CA GLN A 98 3.18 8.40 17.20
C GLN A 98 2.99 6.93 17.60
N LYS A 99 2.19 6.66 18.63
CA LYS A 99 1.81 5.28 19.04
C LYS A 99 1.04 4.56 17.94
N ALA A 100 0.03 5.18 17.35
CA ALA A 100 -0.73 4.59 16.25
C ALA A 100 0.15 4.23 15.03
N ARG A 101 1.15 5.07 14.70
CA ARG A 101 2.11 4.76 13.64
C ARG A 101 3.09 3.65 14.02
N TRP A 102 3.51 3.61 15.28
CA TRP A 102 4.33 2.51 15.79
C TRP A 102 3.57 1.18 15.71
N ASP A 103 2.32 1.16 16.12
CA ASP A 103 1.46 -0.04 16.04
C ASP A 103 1.28 -0.49 14.58
N LEU A 104 1.13 0.45 13.64
CA LEU A 104 1.10 0.12 12.21
C LEU A 104 2.42 -0.49 11.71
N LEU A 105 3.56 0.09 12.09
CA LEU A 105 4.89 -0.44 11.74
C LEU A 105 5.05 -1.87 12.26
N GLU A 106 4.75 -2.10 13.54
CA GLU A 106 4.83 -3.43 14.15
C GLU A 106 3.88 -4.43 13.50
N LYS A 107 2.67 -3.99 13.14
CA LYS A 107 1.68 -4.83 12.44
C LYS A 107 2.19 -5.30 11.07
N ILE A 108 2.80 -4.39 10.30
CA ILE A 108 3.37 -4.72 8.99
C ILE A 108 4.60 -5.63 9.15
N ARG A 109 5.52 -5.29 10.08
CA ARG A 109 6.76 -6.04 10.34
C ARG A 109 6.49 -7.47 10.79
N ASN A 110 5.56 -7.65 11.72
CA ASN A 110 5.24 -8.95 12.30
C ASN A 110 4.26 -9.76 11.43
N LYS A 111 3.85 -9.22 10.27
CA LYS A 111 2.94 -9.88 9.30
C LYS A 111 1.67 -10.43 9.96
N VAL A 112 1.20 -9.76 11.02
CA VAL A 112 0.15 -10.27 11.90
C VAL A 112 -1.18 -10.33 11.15
N ASP A 113 -1.63 -11.56 10.96
CA ASP A 113 -2.98 -12.02 10.57
C ASP A 113 -3.57 -11.58 9.22
N ARG A 114 -4.33 -12.47 8.58
CA ARG A 114 -4.99 -12.21 7.28
C ARG A 114 -6.35 -11.49 7.40
N ASN A 115 -6.88 -11.39 8.62
CA ASN A 115 -8.16 -10.75 8.95
C ASN A 115 -8.00 -9.31 9.47
N VAL A 116 -7.03 -8.59 8.93
CA VAL A 116 -6.72 -7.24 9.36
C VAL A 116 -7.66 -6.23 8.71
N ALA A 117 -8.18 -5.31 9.53
CA ALA A 117 -8.89 -4.11 9.07
C ALA A 117 -8.07 -3.35 8.01
N PRO A 118 -8.72 -2.85 6.94
CA PRO A 118 -8.02 -2.18 5.85
C PRO A 118 -7.30 -0.92 6.33
N LEU A 119 -6.17 -0.62 5.70
CA LEU A 119 -5.47 0.64 5.91
C LEU A 119 -6.00 1.67 4.91
N ILE A 120 -6.50 2.81 5.41
CA ILE A 120 -6.99 3.91 4.58
C ILE A 120 -6.11 5.13 4.83
N VAL A 121 -5.54 5.68 3.76
CA VAL A 121 -4.60 6.80 3.85
C VAL A 121 -4.87 7.85 2.78
N ALA A 122 -4.78 9.12 3.16
CA ALA A 122 -4.89 10.24 2.23
C ALA A 122 -3.50 10.60 1.68
N VAL A 123 -3.36 10.60 0.36
CA VAL A 123 -2.13 11.05 -0.32
C VAL A 123 -2.08 12.57 -0.33
N ASP A 124 -0.94 13.12 0.09
CA ASP A 124 -0.60 14.52 -0.09
C ASP A 124 -0.24 14.78 -1.56
N THR A 125 -1.17 15.36 -2.31
CA THR A 125 -0.97 15.67 -3.73
C THR A 125 -0.19 16.96 -3.98
N SER A 126 0.19 17.71 -2.93
CA SER A 126 0.97 18.95 -3.09
C SER A 126 2.44 18.68 -3.40
N ARG A 127 2.92 17.45 -3.14
CA ARG A 127 4.30 17.03 -3.35
C ARG A 127 4.39 15.86 -4.30
N TYR A 128 5.18 16.03 -5.36
CA TYR A 128 5.57 14.97 -6.28
C TYR A 128 4.42 14.28 -7.04
N VAL A 129 3.17 14.68 -6.85
CA VAL A 129 2.01 14.23 -7.62
C VAL A 129 1.62 15.34 -8.58
N ASN A 130 1.55 15.04 -9.88
CA ASN A 130 1.02 15.93 -10.90
C ASN A 130 -0.30 15.38 -11.43
N ARG A 131 -1.23 16.27 -11.77
CA ARG A 131 -2.41 15.91 -12.55
C ARG A 131 -2.12 16.17 -14.03
N LEU A 132 -2.26 15.14 -14.86
CA LEU A 132 -2.09 15.23 -16.30
C LEU A 132 -3.32 15.87 -16.95
N GLU A 133 -3.20 16.29 -18.21
CA GLU A 133 -4.29 16.88 -18.99
C GLU A 133 -5.53 15.97 -19.08
N ASN A 134 -5.32 14.65 -19.10
CA ASN A 134 -6.40 13.65 -19.10
C ASN A 134 -7.02 13.41 -17.71
N GLY A 135 -6.67 14.22 -16.72
CA GLY A 135 -7.16 14.11 -15.35
C GLY A 135 -6.47 13.07 -14.49
N LYS A 136 -5.60 12.19 -15.03
CA LYS A 136 -4.93 11.15 -14.24
C LYS A 136 -3.82 11.73 -13.36
N LEU A 137 -3.61 11.11 -12.21
CA LEU A 137 -2.48 11.39 -11.34
C LEU A 137 -1.21 10.69 -11.85
N ARG A 138 -0.07 11.37 -11.74
CA ARG A 138 1.27 10.82 -12.03
C ARG A 138 2.28 11.26 -10.97
N LEU A 139 3.08 10.32 -10.49
CA LEU A 139 4.22 10.62 -9.63
C LEU A 139 5.43 11.11 -10.44
N SER A 140 6.06 12.16 -9.92
CA SER A 140 7.32 12.71 -10.43
C SER A 140 8.54 11.96 -9.90
N TYR A 141 8.42 11.37 -8.70
CA TYR A 141 9.47 10.64 -7.99
C TYR A 141 8.91 9.35 -7.41
N CYS A 142 9.75 8.52 -6.80
CA CYS A 142 9.35 7.23 -6.26
C CYS A 142 8.84 7.27 -4.83
N ASN A 143 8.48 8.44 -4.36
CA ASN A 143 7.94 8.62 -3.05
C ASN A 143 6.65 9.43 -3.11
N VAL A 144 5.69 9.02 -2.28
CA VAL A 144 4.41 9.68 -2.08
C VAL A 144 4.26 9.97 -0.60
N PHE A 145 3.78 11.16 -0.24
CA PHE A 145 3.56 11.51 1.15
C PHE A 145 2.12 11.22 1.57
N ILE A 146 1.94 10.82 2.82
CA ILE A 146 0.64 10.62 3.46
C ILE A 146 0.43 11.70 4.52
N ASP A 147 -0.74 12.32 4.49
CA ASP A 147 -1.15 13.34 5.46
C ASP A 147 -1.74 12.73 6.72
N GLU A 148 -2.64 11.77 6.56
CA GLU A 148 -3.43 11.20 7.64
C GLU A 148 -3.62 9.70 7.44
N ILE A 149 -3.52 8.95 8.55
CA ILE A 149 -3.93 7.55 8.63
C ILE A 149 -5.32 7.54 9.25
N LYS A 150 -6.29 6.96 8.55
CA LYS A 150 -7.61 6.66 9.10
C LYS A 150 -7.64 5.19 9.45
N LEU A 151 -7.39 4.88 10.72
CA LEU A 151 -7.62 3.54 11.28
C LEU A 151 -9.10 3.45 11.64
N GLN A 152 -9.81 2.47 11.09
CA GLN A 152 -11.18 2.11 11.50
C GLN A 152 -11.13 0.98 12.52
#